data_AF-A0A947FXU2-F1
#
_entry.id   AF-A0A947FXU2-F1
#
_cell.length_a   1.000
_cell.length_b   1.000
_cell.length_c   1.000
_cell.angle_alpha   90.00
_cell.angle_beta   90.00
_cell.angle_gamma   90.00
#
_symmetry.space_group_name_H-M   'P 1'
#
loop_
_entity.id
_entity.type
_entity.pdbx_description
1 polymer ?
#
loop_
_entity_poly.entity_id
_entity_poly.type
_entity_poly.pdbx_seq_one_letter_code
_entity_poly.pdbx_strand_id
1 'polypeptide(L)'
;MTDWTERLTDYLDGDMSGDELVRLEAALEGDAELRHVLGELRLVRNAARSLPRQSPASDLWPGIAARISASEEVVVVPFARTRSGNRRFSFTIPQLAAAAVTLLALGSASVWVAMNARGGLQGDPDV
;
A
#
# COMPACT_ATOMS: atom_id res chain seq x y z
N MET A 1 -1.13 -12.35 3.06
CA MET A 1 -2.12 -12.12 2.02
C MET A 1 -1.54 -11.26 0.88
N THR A 2 -0.65 -11.74 0.03
CA THR A 2 0.75 -12.24 0.16
C THR A 2 1.26 -12.21 -1.27
N ASP A 3 2.49 -11.75 -1.51
CA ASP A 3 3.17 -11.58 -2.83
C ASP A 3 2.67 -12.50 -3.98
N TRP A 4 2.48 -13.80 -3.71
CA TRP A 4 1.97 -14.77 -4.67
C TRP A 4 0.59 -14.48 -5.27
N THR A 5 -0.34 -13.87 -4.55
CA THR A 5 -1.67 -13.53 -5.07
C THR A 5 -1.58 -12.53 -6.22
N GLU A 6 -0.66 -11.56 -6.13
CA GLU A 6 -0.44 -10.56 -7.21
C GLU A 6 0.14 -11.22 -8.46
N ARG A 7 0.96 -12.26 -8.27
CA ARG A 7 1.61 -13.02 -9.35
C ARG A 7 0.71 -14.04 -10.06
N LEU A 8 -0.50 -14.29 -9.56
CA LEU A 8 -1.44 -15.21 -10.22
C LEU A 8 -1.86 -14.73 -11.62
N THR A 9 -1.85 -13.41 -11.85
CA THR A 9 -2.15 -12.85 -13.18
C THR A 9 -1.05 -13.20 -14.17
N ASP A 10 0.22 -12.96 -13.81
CA ASP A 10 1.39 -13.34 -14.62
C ASP A 10 1.38 -14.85 -14.95
N TYR A 11 1.01 -15.68 -13.97
CA TYR A 11 0.86 -17.12 -14.19
C TYR A 11 -0.22 -17.46 -15.23
N LEU A 12 -1.38 -16.77 -15.19
CA LEU A 12 -2.48 -17.00 -16.11
C LEU A 12 -2.17 -16.51 -17.54
N ASP A 13 -1.38 -15.44 -17.65
CA ASP A 13 -0.95 -14.84 -18.91
C ASP A 13 0.27 -15.55 -19.51
N GLY A 14 1.01 -16.30 -18.71
CA GLY A 14 2.19 -17.06 -19.14
C GLY A 14 3.48 -16.26 -19.10
N ASP A 15 3.51 -15.16 -18.34
CA ASP A 15 4.62 -14.20 -18.25
C ASP A 15 5.59 -14.50 -17.09
N MET A 16 5.54 -15.71 -16.52
CA MET A 16 6.45 -16.16 -15.46
C MET A 16 7.63 -16.95 -16.00
N SER A 17 8.80 -16.75 -15.38
CA SER A 17 9.97 -17.60 -15.66
C SER A 17 9.82 -19.01 -15.04
N GLY A 18 10.58 -19.98 -15.55
CA GLY A 18 10.47 -21.37 -15.10
C GLY A 18 10.69 -21.57 -13.59
N ASP A 19 11.69 -20.90 -13.01
CA ASP A 19 11.99 -20.99 -11.58
C ASP A 19 10.86 -20.43 -10.71
N GLU A 20 10.18 -19.38 -11.18
CA GLU A 20 9.07 -18.75 -10.47
C GLU A 20 7.81 -19.60 -10.56
N LEU A 21 7.60 -20.24 -11.71
CA LEU A 21 6.48 -21.13 -11.95
C LEU A 21 6.53 -22.35 -11.03
N VAL A 22 7.70 -22.98 -10.88
CA VAL A 22 7.91 -24.11 -9.93
C VAL A 22 7.62 -23.69 -8.49
N ARG A 23 8.06 -22.50 -8.06
CA ARG A 23 7.80 -22.00 -6.70
C ARG A 23 6.33 -21.69 -6.46
N LEU A 24 5.65 -21.11 -7.45
CA LEU A 24 4.22 -20.84 -7.36
C LEU A 24 3.41 -22.13 -7.31
N GLU A 25 3.77 -23.15 -8.10
CA GLU A 25 3.13 -24.46 -8.07
C GLU A 25 3.26 -25.12 -6.69
N ALA A 26 4.46 -25.08 -6.09
CA ALA A 26 4.65 -25.54 -4.71
C ALA A 26 3.81 -24.76 -3.69
N ALA A 27 3.65 -23.44 -3.87
CA ALA A 27 2.79 -22.62 -3.02
C ALA A 27 1.30 -22.99 -3.19
N LEU A 28 0.86 -23.28 -4.41
CA LEU A 28 -0.51 -23.72 -4.71
C LEU A 28 -0.82 -25.08 -4.08
N GLU A 29 0.13 -26.01 -4.01
CA GLU A 29 -0.08 -27.29 -3.30
C GLU A 29 -0.36 -27.07 -1.81
N GLY A 30 0.37 -26.15 -1.17
CA GLY A 30 0.28 -25.89 0.27
C GLY A 30 -0.87 -24.97 0.70
N ASP A 31 -1.43 -24.17 -0.20
CA ASP A 31 -2.37 -23.09 0.14
C ASP A 31 -3.73 -23.25 -0.56
N ALA A 32 -4.77 -23.53 0.25
CA ALA A 32 -6.14 -23.68 -0.25
C ALA A 32 -6.79 -22.36 -0.66
N GLU A 33 -6.44 -21.25 0.00
CA GLU A 33 -6.96 -19.92 -0.33
C GLU A 33 -6.38 -19.46 -1.67
N LEU A 34 -5.08 -19.65 -1.88
CA LEU A 34 -4.42 -19.31 -3.14
C LEU A 34 -5.01 -20.09 -4.33
N ARG A 35 -5.29 -21.39 -4.14
CA ARG A 35 -5.99 -22.22 -5.13
C ARG A 35 -7.42 -21.74 -5.39
N HIS A 36 -8.13 -21.32 -4.35
CA HIS A 36 -9.47 -20.78 -4.50
C HIS A 36 -9.46 -19.49 -5.34
N VAL A 37 -8.58 -18.54 -5.04
CA VAL A 37 -8.42 -17.31 -5.82
C VAL A 37 -8.04 -17.60 -7.27
N LEU A 38 -7.12 -18.54 -7.51
CA LEU A 38 -6.79 -18.98 -8.88
C LEU A 38 -8.01 -19.57 -9.62
N GLY A 39 -8.87 -20.30 -8.92
CA GLY A 39 -10.14 -20.80 -9.45
C GLY A 39 -11.08 -19.67 -9.89
N GLU A 40 -11.30 -18.68 -9.02
CA GLU A 40 -12.12 -17.50 -9.32
C GLU A 40 -11.59 -16.72 -10.53
N LEU A 41 -10.26 -16.49 -10.59
CA LEU A 41 -9.63 -15.81 -11.73
C LEU A 41 -9.81 -16.57 -13.05
N ARG A 42 -9.72 -17.91 -13.02
CA ARG A 42 -9.97 -18.75 -14.21
C ARG A 42 -11.43 -18.64 -14.67
N LEU A 43 -12.40 -18.56 -13.75
CA LEU A 43 -13.80 -18.35 -14.09
C LEU A 43 -14.00 -17.00 -14.79
N VAL A 44 -13.45 -15.92 -14.22
CA VAL A 44 -13.53 -14.57 -14.83
C VAL A 44 -12.89 -14.55 -16.21
N ARG A 45 -11.69 -15.15 -16.36
CA ARG A 45 -10.99 -15.24 -17.65
C ARG A 45 -11.83 -15.97 -18.70
N ASN A 46 -12.46 -17.08 -18.32
CA ASN A 46 -13.29 -17.86 -19.24
C ASN A 46 -14.57 -17.11 -19.62
N ALA A 47 -15.21 -16.44 -18.67
CA ALA A 47 -16.37 -15.58 -18.93
C ALA A 47 -16.00 -14.44 -19.89
N ALA A 48 -14.89 -13.74 -19.65
CA ALA A 48 -14.39 -12.70 -20.54
C ALA A 48 -14.07 -13.22 -21.94
N ARG A 49 -13.45 -14.40 -22.06
CA ARG A 49 -13.15 -15.04 -23.36
C ARG A 49 -14.40 -15.46 -24.13
N SER A 50 -15.50 -15.73 -23.43
CA SER A 50 -16.78 -16.09 -24.06
C SER A 50 -17.52 -14.88 -24.65
N LEU A 51 -17.10 -13.65 -24.32
CA LEU A 51 -17.71 -12.45 -24.85
C LEU A 51 -17.53 -12.38 -26.39
N PRO A 52 -18.57 -11.96 -27.12
CA PRO A 52 -18.47 -11.78 -28.55
C PRO A 52 -17.38 -10.75 -28.86
N ARG A 53 -16.47 -11.10 -29.76
CA ARG A 53 -15.51 -10.12 -30.28
C ARG A 53 -16.24 -9.15 -31.20
N GLN A 54 -16.35 -7.91 -30.77
CA GLN A 54 -16.93 -6.84 -31.58
C GLN A 54 -15.80 -6.09 -32.29
N SER A 55 -15.78 -6.17 -33.61
CA SER A 55 -14.97 -5.26 -34.42
C SER A 55 -15.66 -3.89 -34.49
N PRO A 56 -14.90 -2.78 -34.55
CA PRO A 56 -15.49 -1.47 -34.80
C PRO A 56 -16.27 -1.49 -36.13
N ALA A 57 -17.42 -0.82 -36.16
CA ALA A 57 -18.33 -0.82 -37.31
C ALA A 57 -17.77 -0.09 -38.54
N SER A 58 -16.74 0.74 -38.35
CA SER A 58 -16.09 1.54 -39.37
C SER A 58 -14.61 1.72 -39.04
N ASP A 59 -13.83 2.20 -40.02
CA ASP A 59 -12.47 2.65 -39.77
C ASP A 59 -12.48 3.88 -38.85
N LEU A 60 -11.90 3.72 -37.66
CA LEU A 60 -11.80 4.79 -36.66
C LEU A 60 -10.52 5.62 -36.83
N TRP A 61 -9.56 5.16 -37.64
CA TRP A 61 -8.25 5.77 -37.76
C TRP A 61 -8.29 7.25 -38.17
N PRO A 62 -9.10 7.69 -39.15
CA PRO A 62 -9.16 9.10 -39.53
C PRO A 62 -9.57 10.01 -38.36
N GLY A 63 -10.51 9.56 -37.53
CA GLY A 63 -10.96 10.32 -36.35
C GLY A 63 -9.93 10.37 -35.24
N ILE A 64 -9.25 9.24 -35.00
CA ILE A 64 -8.15 9.16 -34.01
C ILE A 64 -7.00 10.07 -34.43
N ALA A 65 -6.56 9.98 -35.70
CA ALA A 65 -5.48 10.80 -36.24
C ALA A 65 -5.80 12.30 -36.12
N ALA A 66 -7.01 12.71 -36.50
CA ALA A 66 -7.43 14.11 -36.40
C ALA A 66 -7.37 14.63 -34.95
N ARG A 67 -7.76 13.81 -33.96
CA ARG A 67 -7.78 14.22 -32.55
C ARG A 67 -6.39 14.22 -31.91
N ILE A 68 -5.51 13.31 -32.32
CA ILE A 68 -4.09 13.36 -31.94
C ILE A 68 -3.45 14.64 -32.50
N SER A 69 -3.68 14.95 -33.78
CA SER A 69 -3.12 16.16 -34.41
C SER A 69 -3.71 17.47 -33.87
N ALA A 70 -5.00 17.49 -33.51
CA ALA A 70 -5.64 18.67 -32.91
C ALA A 70 -5.21 18.91 -31.46
N SER A 71 -4.60 17.92 -30.79
CA SER A 71 -4.02 18.04 -29.45
C SER A 71 -2.60 18.63 -29.56
N GLU A 72 -2.48 19.80 -30.19
CA GLU A 72 -1.19 20.47 -30.41
C GLU A 72 -0.62 21.03 -29.09
N GLU A 73 -1.49 21.29 -28.11
CA GLU A 73 -1.09 21.46 -26.73
C GLU A 73 -0.91 20.08 -26.09
N VAL A 74 0.20 19.42 -26.42
CA VAL A 74 0.65 18.22 -25.72
C VAL A 74 0.98 18.64 -24.29
N VAL A 75 -0.02 18.57 -23.41
CA VAL A 75 0.20 18.66 -21.96
C VAL A 75 0.97 17.39 -21.59
N VAL A 76 2.29 17.46 -21.69
CA VAL A 76 3.19 16.47 -21.10
C VAL A 76 2.96 16.55 -19.62
N VAL A 77 2.08 15.69 -19.10
CA VAL A 77 1.99 15.45 -17.67
C VAL A 77 3.23 14.64 -17.35
N PRO A 78 4.26 15.20 -16.69
CA PRO A 78 5.35 14.39 -16.24
C PRO A 78 4.75 13.28 -15.38
N PHE A 79 5.13 12.03 -15.66
CA PHE A 79 5.02 10.95 -14.69
C PHE A 79 5.99 11.26 -13.54
N ALA A 80 5.71 12.34 -12.81
CA ALA A 80 6.14 12.46 -11.45
C ALA A 80 5.48 11.28 -10.77
N ARG A 81 6.27 10.24 -10.47
CA ARG A 81 5.94 9.35 -9.35
C ARG A 81 5.43 10.29 -8.29
N THR A 82 4.17 10.19 -7.93
CA THR A 82 3.71 10.68 -6.65
C THR A 82 4.49 9.85 -5.63
N ARG A 83 5.75 10.23 -5.38
CA ARG A 83 6.29 10.18 -4.04
C ARG A 83 5.36 11.10 -3.28
N SER A 84 4.22 10.54 -2.89
CA SER A 84 3.49 10.97 -1.71
C SER A 84 4.58 11.29 -0.70
N GLY A 85 4.66 12.56 -0.37
CA GLY A 85 5.69 13.11 0.48
C GLY A 85 5.55 12.51 1.87
N ASN A 86 5.99 11.27 2.06
CA ASN A 86 6.53 10.85 3.33
C ASN A 86 7.77 11.73 3.52
N ARG A 87 7.54 12.92 4.08
CA ARG A 87 8.54 13.71 4.76
C ARG A 87 9.13 12.79 5.81
N ARG A 88 10.16 12.04 5.45
CA ARG A 88 10.98 11.30 6.38
C ARG A 88 11.65 12.37 7.24
N PHE A 89 11.07 12.61 8.41
CA PHE A 89 11.73 13.35 9.46
C PHE A 89 12.94 12.52 9.89
N SER A 90 14.08 12.77 9.25
CA SER A 90 15.35 12.22 9.69
C SER A 90 15.79 13.00 10.91
N PHE A 91 15.39 12.53 12.10
CA PHE A 91 16.03 12.93 13.34
C PHE A 91 17.38 12.24 13.41
N THR A 92 18.46 13.00 13.55
CA THR A 92 19.78 12.41 13.79
C THR A 92 19.76 11.70 15.15
N ILE A 93 20.52 10.61 15.31
CA ILE A 93 20.63 9.85 16.57
C ILE A 93 20.79 10.76 17.82
N PRO A 94 21.64 11.81 17.83
CA PRO A 94 21.75 12.70 19.00
C PRO A 94 20.46 13.49 19.28
N GLN A 95 19.68 13.86 18.26
CA GLN A 95 18.42 14.60 18.43
C GLN A 95 17.32 13.74 19.08
N LEU A 96 17.34 12.43 18.80
CA LEU A 96 16.42 11.47 19.40
C LEU A 96 16.73 11.26 20.90
N ALA A 97 18.01 11.22 21.27
CA ALA A 97 18.44 11.16 22.66
C ALA A 97 18.00 12.41 23.45
N ALA A 98 18.17 13.61 22.87
CA ALA A 98 17.75 14.86 23.51
C ALA A 98 16.23 14.91 23.75
N ALA A 99 15.42 14.49 22.76
CA ALA A 99 13.96 14.42 22.88
C ALA A 99 13.51 13.41 23.95
N ALA A 100 14.18 12.25 24.03
CA ALA A 100 13.89 11.26 25.06
C ALA A 100 14.16 11.80 26.47
N VAL A 101 15.27 12.52 26.67
CA VAL A 101 15.60 13.16 27.96
C VAL A 101 14.56 14.23 28.34
N THR A 102 14.10 15.03 27.37
CA THR A 102 13.06 16.06 27.64
C THR A 102 11.72 15.44 28.03
N LEU A 103 11.30 14.37 27.35
CA LEU A 103 10.09 13.63 27.70
C LEU A 103 10.19 13.00 29.10
N LEU A 104 11.34 12.42 29.44
CA LEU A 104 11.58 11.86 30.78
C LEU A 104 11.55 12.95 31.87
N ALA A 105 12.13 14.12 31.61
CA ALA A 105 12.13 15.25 32.55
C ALA A 105 10.70 15.82 32.77
N LEU A 106 9.93 16.00 31.69
CA LEU A 106 8.54 16.47 31.78
C LEU A 106 7.62 15.43 32.45
N GLY A 107 7.81 14.15 32.14
CA GLY A 107 7.04 13.06 32.75
C GLY A 107 7.30 12.92 34.25
N SER A 108 8.55 13.03 34.69
CA SER A 108 8.92 12.91 36.10
C SER A 108 8.45 14.09 36.96
N ALA A 109 8.44 15.31 36.43
CA ALA A 109 7.87 16.48 37.12
C ALA A 109 6.36 16.33 37.41
N SER A 110 5.62 15.69 36.50
CA SER A 110 4.17 15.47 36.63
C SER A 110 3.82 14.57 37.83
N VAL A 111 4.62 13.52 38.05
CA VAL A 111 4.43 12.58 39.15
C VAL A 111 4.79 13.22 40.49
N TRP A 112 5.86 14.02 40.54
CA TRP A 112 6.26 14.70 41.77
C TRP A 112 5.20 15.71 42.24
N VAL A 113 4.61 16.49 41.34
CA VAL A 113 3.53 17.43 41.67
C VAL A 113 2.28 16.69 42.17
N ALA A 114 1.91 15.56 41.56
CA ALA A 114 0.76 14.76 42.00
C ALA A 114 0.98 14.12 43.37
N MET A 115 2.21 13.71 43.70
CA MET A 115 2.57 13.18 45.01
C MET A 115 2.62 14.27 46.08
N ASN A 116 3.17 15.46 45.76
CA ASN A 116 3.26 16.57 46.69
C ASN A 116 1.89 17.22 46.97
N ALA A 117 0.97 17.21 45.99
CA ALA A 117 -0.41 17.67 46.18
C ALA A 117 -1.24 16.74 47.09
N ARG A 118 -0.87 15.46 47.23
CA ARG A 118 -1.55 14.50 48.10
C ARG A 118 -1.01 14.47 49.53
N GLY A 119 0.18 15.01 49.78
CA GLY A 119 0.76 15.15 51.12
C GLY A 119 0.25 16.34 51.93
N GLY A 120 -0.50 17.27 51.32
CA GLY A 120 -0.98 18.50 51.96
C GLY A 120 -2.37 18.43 52.61
N LEU A 121 -3.06 17.29 52.58
CA LEU A 121 -4.43 17.14 53.11
C LEU A 121 -4.57 16.04 54.18
N GLN A 122 -3.48 15.66 54.85
CA GLN A 122 -3.53 14.70 55.96
C GLN A 122 -2.77 15.22 57.19
N GLY A 123 -3.51 15.96 58.02
CA GLY A 123 -3.18 16.52 59.32
C GLY A 123 -4.13 17.71 59.52
N ASP A 124 -5.21 17.65 60.30
CA ASP A 124 -5.52 16.88 61.50
C ASP A 124 -7.04 17.05 61.77
N PRO A 125 -7.82 15.99 62.07
CA PRO A 125 -9.19 16.12 62.57
C PRO A 125 -9.28 16.07 64.11
N ASP A 126 -9.80 17.15 64.69
CA ASP A 126 -10.54 17.32 65.95
C ASP A 126 -10.01 16.74 67.29
N VAL A 127 -9.72 17.67 68.23
CA VAL A 127 -10.15 17.61 69.65
C VAL A 127 -10.83 18.92 70.02
#